data_AF-A0A8S3QW67-F1
#
_entry.id   AF-A0A8S3QW67-F1
#
_cell.length_a   1.000
_cell.length_b   1.000
_cell.length_c   1.000
_cell.angle_alpha   90.00
_cell.angle_beta   90.00
_cell.angle_gamma   90.00
#
_symmetry.space_group_name_H-M   'P 1'
#
loop_
_entity.id
_entity.type
_entity.pdbx_description
1 polymer ?
#
loop_
_entity_poly.entity_id
_entity_poly.type
_entity_poly.pdbx_seq_one_letter_code
_entity_poly.pdbx_strand_id
1 'polypeptide(L)'
;MVQGDFNAHTNTSPDYVLFDESKQPYVVDNYYVEDSIMPRNNLDPKRINNSGRCLLDLCKETSLTILNGRTVGDLHGKFIWSPGAIESYVKDITSKENKTKLALFTNNSFKSSDSAVQSLTSILYESAKKSAKLVNKMPHRKIIKSKRKPWFSDSCNDLRKTVKSYEKLVNKFPYNNTYRKSFYSCRSKYRRACKKAERSYKNKICSEISANVNKDPKTFWNLLQKLSKSCNNEDSVQFAQDEFISYFKKLNKTDESFNPFQEKILKNFETLFDDFQKNNRTNDFQEHIKTSEIVKAITEGYPLLRTWENCLIK
;
A
#
# COMPACT_ATOMS: atom_id res chain seq x y z
N MET A 1 7.07 -2.76 -31.53
CA MET A 1 5.64 -2.82 -31.11
C MET A 1 5.43 -4.03 -30.22
N VAL A 2 4.66 -3.89 -29.15
CA VAL A 2 4.36 -5.00 -28.24
C VAL A 2 2.85 -5.25 -28.24
N GLN A 3 2.47 -6.49 -28.53
CA GLN A 3 1.09 -6.93 -28.59
C GLN A 3 0.89 -8.10 -27.63
N GLY A 4 -0.12 -8.00 -26.77
CA GLY A 4 -0.41 -9.01 -25.78
C GLY A 4 -1.31 -8.48 -24.66
N ASP A 5 -1.94 -9.38 -23.92
CA ASP A 5 -2.68 -9.02 -22.72
C ASP A 5 -1.72 -8.85 -21.54
N PHE A 6 -1.12 -7.65 -21.45
CA PHE A 6 -0.32 -7.28 -20.30
C PHE A 6 -1.25 -6.96 -19.14
N ASN A 7 -1.54 -7.97 -18.31
CA ASN A 7 -2.15 -7.83 -16.97
C ASN A 7 -1.26 -7.04 -15.98
N ALA A 8 -0.41 -6.16 -16.49
CA ALA A 8 0.50 -5.31 -15.76
C ALA A 8 -0.19 -4.08 -15.15
N HIS A 9 -1.50 -3.87 -15.34
CA HIS A 9 -2.22 -2.74 -14.73
C HIS A 9 -1.60 -1.39 -15.11
N THR A 10 -1.35 -1.17 -16.38
CA THR A 10 -0.66 0.04 -16.86
C THR A 10 -1.60 1.25 -16.95
N ASN A 11 -2.90 1.08 -16.71
CA ASN A 11 -3.94 2.12 -16.78
C ASN A 11 -3.95 2.82 -18.16
N THR A 12 -4.06 4.15 -18.24
CA THR A 12 -3.89 4.96 -19.46
C THR A 12 -2.61 5.80 -19.43
N SER A 13 -1.65 5.44 -18.56
CA SER A 13 -0.37 6.15 -18.51
C SER A 13 0.40 6.00 -19.83
N PRO A 14 1.13 7.05 -20.24
CA PRO A 14 1.89 7.04 -21.46
C PRO A 14 3.08 6.07 -21.34
N ASP A 15 3.23 5.28 -22.38
CA ASP A 15 4.30 4.33 -22.67
C ASP A 15 5.42 4.94 -23.54
N TYR A 16 5.31 6.23 -23.82
CA TYR A 16 6.27 7.05 -24.55
C TYR A 16 6.65 8.28 -23.71
N VAL A 17 7.72 8.96 -24.10
CA VAL A 17 8.20 10.19 -23.46
C VAL A 17 7.43 11.37 -24.06
N LEU A 18 6.65 12.09 -23.23
CA LEU A 18 5.82 13.23 -23.67
C LEU A 18 6.65 14.49 -23.97
N PHE A 19 7.71 14.70 -23.20
CA PHE A 19 8.62 15.81 -23.34
C PHE A 19 9.99 15.32 -22.91
N ASP A 20 10.96 15.31 -23.83
CA ASP A 20 12.34 15.24 -23.43
C ASP A 20 12.70 16.63 -22.87
N GLU A 21 12.70 16.79 -21.54
CA GLU A 21 13.14 18.03 -20.88
C GLU A 21 14.63 18.29 -21.12
N SER A 22 15.37 17.32 -21.67
CA SER A 22 16.73 17.55 -22.10
C SER A 22 16.74 18.38 -23.38
N LYS A 23 17.51 19.47 -23.36
CA LYS A 23 17.87 20.30 -24.51
C LYS A 23 18.70 19.47 -25.50
N GLN A 24 18.14 18.40 -26.07
CA GLN A 24 18.81 17.69 -27.13
C GLN A 24 18.93 18.62 -28.34
N PRO A 25 20.03 18.55 -29.08
CA PRO A 25 20.20 19.36 -30.28
C PRO A 25 19.02 19.09 -31.21
N TYR A 26 18.32 20.17 -31.58
CA TYR A 26 17.25 20.14 -32.56
C TYR A 26 17.82 19.53 -33.84
N VAL A 27 17.46 18.28 -34.14
CA VAL A 27 17.87 17.63 -35.37
C VAL A 27 17.08 18.32 -36.48
N VAL A 28 17.74 19.20 -37.22
CA VAL A 28 17.18 19.85 -38.42
C VAL A 28 17.17 18.79 -39.53
N ASP A 29 16.28 17.81 -39.43
CA ASP A 29 16.01 16.90 -40.54
C ASP A 29 14.55 17.00 -40.94
N ASN A 30 14.32 17.56 -42.13
CA ASN A 30 13.03 17.59 -42.83
C ASN A 30 12.52 16.19 -43.21
N TYR A 31 13.18 15.13 -42.74
CA TYR A 31 12.83 13.73 -42.94
C TYR A 31 12.24 13.08 -41.68
N TYR A 32 12.23 13.76 -40.53
CA TYR A 32 11.58 13.21 -39.33
C TYR A 32 10.06 13.37 -39.43
N VAL A 33 9.37 12.27 -39.71
CA VAL A 33 7.92 12.21 -39.57
C VAL A 33 7.62 12.07 -38.09
N GLU A 34 7.04 13.11 -37.50
CA GLU A 34 6.63 13.09 -36.11
C GLU A 34 5.56 11.99 -35.91
N ASP A 35 5.85 11.03 -35.03
CA ASP A 35 4.92 9.94 -34.75
C ASP A 35 3.59 10.52 -34.24
N SER A 36 2.49 10.13 -34.89
CA SER A 36 1.15 10.52 -34.45
C SER A 36 0.82 9.83 -33.14
N ILE A 37 1.00 10.56 -32.04
CA ILE A 37 0.78 10.06 -30.68
C ILE A 37 -0.71 9.79 -30.45
N MET A 38 -1.14 8.54 -30.62
CA MET A 38 -2.49 8.13 -30.23
C MET A 38 -2.56 7.84 -28.72
N PRO A 39 -3.50 8.45 -27.97
CA PRO A 39 -3.70 8.12 -26.57
C PRO A 39 -4.21 6.68 -26.44
N ARG A 40 -3.74 6.01 -25.40
CA ARG A 40 -4.14 4.63 -25.11
C ARG A 40 -5.49 4.58 -24.40
N ASN A 41 -6.37 3.69 -24.85
CA ASN A 41 -7.61 3.37 -24.17
C ASN A 41 -7.55 1.95 -23.60
N ASN A 42 -7.70 1.81 -22.27
CA ASN A 42 -7.71 0.52 -21.61
C ASN A 42 -8.77 0.49 -20.49
N LEU A 43 -9.29 -0.70 -20.20
CA LEU A 43 -10.25 -0.97 -19.12
C LEU A 43 -9.60 -1.50 -17.83
N ASP A 44 -8.26 -1.52 -17.77
CA ASP A 44 -7.49 -1.83 -16.57
C ASP A 44 -7.96 -1.04 -15.33
N PRO A 45 -7.72 -1.57 -14.11
CA PRO A 45 -7.95 -0.84 -12.89
C PRO A 45 -7.24 0.53 -12.88
N LYS A 46 -7.90 1.55 -12.32
CA LYS A 46 -7.38 2.94 -12.28
C LYS A 46 -6.02 3.12 -11.58
N ARG A 47 -5.47 2.09 -10.93
CA ARG A 47 -4.21 2.18 -10.18
C ARG A 47 -3.15 1.34 -10.86
N ILE A 48 -2.00 1.97 -11.10
CA ILE A 48 -0.82 1.33 -11.65
C ILE A 48 -0.10 0.59 -10.52
N ASN A 49 0.22 -0.68 -10.73
CA ASN A 49 1.03 -1.49 -9.82
C ASN A 49 2.52 -1.46 -10.22
N ASN A 50 3.39 -2.14 -9.48
CA ASN A 50 4.83 -2.13 -9.75
C ASN A 50 5.17 -2.75 -11.12
N SER A 51 4.52 -3.86 -11.50
CA SER A 51 4.69 -4.48 -12.81
C SER A 51 4.30 -3.55 -13.96
N GLY A 52 3.24 -2.77 -13.79
CA GLY A 52 2.80 -1.78 -14.77
C GLY A 52 3.78 -0.64 -14.94
N ARG A 53 4.40 -0.18 -13.85
CA ARG A 53 5.48 0.82 -13.94
C ARG A 53 6.68 0.24 -14.69
N CYS A 54 7.15 -0.94 -14.31
CA CYS A 54 8.28 -1.59 -14.97
C CYS A 54 8.04 -1.77 -16.47
N LEU A 55 6.84 -2.19 -16.87
CA LEU A 55 6.48 -2.32 -18.28
C LEU A 55 6.45 -0.96 -19.01
N LEU A 56 5.88 0.08 -18.39
CA LEU A 56 5.85 1.42 -18.98
C LEU A 56 7.26 1.99 -19.13
N ASP A 57 8.14 1.74 -18.18
CA ASP A 57 9.53 2.23 -18.20
C ASP A 57 10.33 1.48 -19.28
N LEU A 58 10.18 0.15 -19.37
CA LEU A 58 10.71 -0.64 -20.48
C LEU A 58 10.24 -0.11 -21.83
N CYS A 59 8.95 0.20 -21.98
CA CYS A 59 8.38 0.74 -23.22
C CYS A 59 9.06 2.06 -23.63
N LYS A 60 9.26 2.97 -22.68
CA LYS A 60 9.92 4.26 -22.93
C LYS A 60 11.39 4.09 -23.29
N GLU A 61 12.11 3.22 -22.58
CA GLU A 61 13.54 2.97 -22.79
C GLU A 61 13.82 2.29 -24.15
N THR A 62 12.91 1.44 -24.61
CA THR A 62 13.09 0.66 -25.84
C THR A 62 12.29 1.20 -27.03
N SER A 63 11.65 2.36 -26.87
CA SER A 63 10.72 2.93 -27.86
C SER A 63 9.62 1.96 -28.31
N LEU A 64 9.24 1.03 -27.41
CA LEU A 64 8.18 0.06 -27.65
C LEU A 64 6.83 0.67 -27.30
N THR A 65 5.83 0.42 -28.15
CA THR A 65 4.47 0.93 -27.97
C THR A 65 3.49 -0.20 -27.65
N ILE A 66 2.65 0.01 -26.64
CA ILE A 66 1.52 -0.84 -26.27
C ILE A 66 0.34 -0.55 -27.19
N LEU A 67 -0.20 -1.59 -27.85
CA LEU A 67 -1.23 -1.44 -28.87
C LEU A 67 -2.68 -1.49 -28.37
N ASN A 68 -2.93 -1.93 -27.13
CA ASN A 68 -4.30 -2.00 -26.56
C ASN A 68 -4.98 -0.63 -26.68
N GLY A 69 -6.18 -0.54 -27.24
CA GLY A 69 -6.82 0.77 -27.42
C GLY A 69 -6.37 1.59 -28.62
N ARG A 70 -5.35 1.14 -29.38
CA ARG A 70 -4.73 1.88 -30.50
C ARG A 70 -4.86 1.18 -31.86
N THR A 71 -5.45 -0.02 -31.88
CA THR A 71 -5.68 -0.76 -33.13
C THR A 71 -7.10 -0.54 -33.66
N VAL A 72 -7.23 -0.54 -34.98
CA VAL A 72 -8.53 -0.52 -35.65
C VAL A 72 -9.32 -1.77 -35.20
N GLY A 73 -10.50 -1.57 -34.62
CA GLY A 73 -11.32 -2.65 -34.03
C GLY A 73 -11.23 -2.78 -32.50
N ASP A 74 -10.20 -2.23 -31.86
CA ASP A 74 -10.05 -2.19 -30.39
C ASP A 74 -9.78 -0.78 -29.85
N LEU A 75 -10.32 0.26 -30.49
CA LEU A 75 -10.17 1.66 -30.03
C LEU A 75 -10.64 1.91 -28.58
N HIS A 76 -11.37 0.97 -27.99
CA HIS A 76 -11.90 1.07 -26.65
C HIS A 76 -11.21 0.14 -25.63
N GLY A 77 -10.23 -0.68 -26.04
CA GLY A 77 -9.52 -1.62 -25.16
C GLY A 77 -10.45 -2.62 -24.49
N LYS A 78 -11.42 -3.17 -25.24
CA LYS A 78 -12.55 -3.95 -24.69
C LYS A 78 -12.30 -5.44 -24.58
N PHE A 79 -11.26 -5.94 -25.26
CA PHE A 79 -10.98 -7.35 -25.36
C PHE A 79 -9.81 -7.73 -24.46
N ILE A 80 -10.00 -8.79 -23.66
CA ILE A 80 -8.94 -9.39 -22.85
C ILE A 80 -8.80 -10.87 -23.24
N TRP A 81 -7.56 -11.33 -23.36
CA TRP A 81 -7.21 -12.73 -23.55
C TRP A 81 -7.18 -13.45 -22.21
N SER A 82 -8.32 -14.04 -21.82
CA SER A 82 -8.36 -14.87 -20.60
C SER A 82 -7.61 -16.19 -20.81
N PRO A 83 -7.18 -16.90 -19.74
CA PRO A 83 -6.44 -18.17 -19.85
C PRO A 83 -7.09 -19.27 -20.71
N GLY A 84 -8.42 -19.24 -20.95
CA GLY A 84 -9.11 -20.16 -21.88
C GLY A 84 -9.45 -19.57 -23.26
N ALA A 85 -9.09 -18.32 -23.51
CA ALA A 85 -9.37 -17.65 -24.80
C ALA A 85 -8.52 -18.26 -25.93
N ILE A 86 -7.29 -18.72 -25.64
CA ILE A 86 -6.42 -19.40 -26.60
C ILE A 86 -7.08 -20.68 -27.11
N GLU A 87 -7.54 -21.54 -26.20
CA GLU A 87 -8.21 -22.80 -26.56
C GLU A 87 -9.49 -22.54 -27.35
N SER A 88 -10.28 -21.55 -26.94
CA SER A 88 -11.47 -21.11 -27.68
C SER A 88 -11.14 -20.60 -29.08
N TYR A 89 -10.06 -19.83 -29.23
CA TYR A 89 -9.61 -19.30 -30.51
C TYR A 89 -9.12 -20.39 -31.44
N VAL A 90 -8.29 -21.30 -30.92
CA VAL A 90 -7.82 -22.46 -31.67
C VAL A 90 -9.01 -23.32 -32.11
N LYS A 91 -10.01 -23.52 -31.24
CA LYS A 91 -11.23 -24.26 -31.57
C LYS A 91 -12.06 -23.56 -32.66
N ASP A 92 -12.23 -22.24 -32.59
CA ASP A 92 -13.00 -21.49 -33.58
C ASP A 92 -12.26 -21.40 -34.93
N ILE A 93 -10.96 -21.11 -34.95
CA ILE A 93 -10.18 -20.99 -36.19
C ILE A 93 -10.04 -22.34 -36.92
N THR A 94 -10.02 -23.45 -36.16
CA THR A 94 -10.01 -24.82 -36.71
C THR A 94 -11.42 -25.37 -37.01
N SER A 95 -12.47 -24.59 -36.77
CA SER A 95 -13.85 -24.97 -37.08
C SER A 95 -14.03 -25.20 -38.58
N LYS A 96 -15.04 -26.01 -38.93
CA LYS A 96 -15.38 -26.29 -40.34
C LYS A 96 -15.65 -25.01 -41.13
N GLU A 97 -16.31 -24.03 -40.51
CA GLU A 97 -16.63 -22.74 -41.13
C GLU A 97 -15.36 -21.97 -41.51
N ASN A 98 -14.45 -21.76 -40.55
CA ASN A 98 -13.23 -20.99 -40.79
C ASN A 98 -12.23 -21.74 -41.68
N LYS A 99 -12.19 -23.07 -41.61
CA LYS A 99 -11.44 -23.88 -42.58
C LYS A 99 -11.92 -23.67 -44.02
N THR A 100 -13.23 -23.61 -44.24
CA THR A 100 -13.78 -23.30 -45.58
C THR A 100 -13.40 -21.88 -46.00
N LYS A 101 -13.47 -20.89 -45.11
CA LYS A 101 -13.05 -19.51 -45.40
C LYS A 101 -11.57 -19.41 -45.75
N LEU A 102 -10.70 -20.15 -45.05
CA LEU A 102 -9.26 -20.21 -45.34
C LEU A 102 -8.95 -20.96 -46.64
N ALA A 103 -9.70 -22.01 -46.97
CA ALA A 103 -9.60 -22.70 -48.25
C ALA A 103 -10.05 -21.78 -49.41
N LEU A 104 -11.12 -21.00 -49.23
CA LEU A 104 -11.54 -20.00 -50.20
C LEU A 104 -10.50 -18.88 -50.34
N PHE A 105 -9.88 -18.44 -49.24
CA PHE A 105 -8.79 -17.46 -49.27
C PHE A 105 -7.60 -17.97 -50.08
N THR A 106 -7.15 -19.20 -49.84
CA THR A 106 -5.99 -19.80 -50.55
C THR A 106 -6.25 -20.03 -52.04
N ASN A 107 -7.49 -20.29 -52.43
CA ASN A 107 -7.88 -20.49 -53.82
C ASN A 107 -8.28 -19.20 -54.55
N ASN A 108 -8.32 -18.05 -53.85
CA ASN A 108 -8.72 -16.78 -54.46
C ASN A 108 -7.55 -16.05 -55.09
N SER A 109 -7.80 -15.49 -56.28
CA SER A 109 -6.91 -14.53 -56.93
C SER A 109 -7.22 -13.12 -56.42
N PHE A 110 -6.31 -12.53 -55.63
CA PHE A 110 -6.45 -11.16 -55.14
C PHE A 110 -5.88 -10.14 -56.13
N LYS A 111 -6.56 -9.01 -56.26
CA LYS A 111 -6.12 -7.90 -57.13
C LYS A 111 -4.90 -7.15 -56.56
N SER A 112 -4.70 -7.19 -55.24
CA SER A 112 -3.59 -6.55 -54.53
C SER A 112 -3.29 -7.27 -53.22
N SER A 113 -2.07 -7.08 -52.70
CA SER A 113 -1.65 -7.59 -51.39
C SER A 113 -2.54 -7.06 -50.26
N ASP A 114 -2.95 -5.79 -50.32
CA ASP A 114 -3.82 -5.19 -49.30
C ASP A 114 -5.18 -5.89 -49.20
N SER A 115 -5.74 -6.27 -50.35
CA SER A 115 -7.01 -7.01 -50.40
C SER A 115 -6.88 -8.41 -49.78
N ALA A 116 -5.75 -9.08 -50.03
CA ALA A 116 -5.45 -10.37 -49.39
C ALA A 116 -5.29 -10.21 -47.87
N VAL A 117 -4.50 -9.24 -47.44
CA VAL A 117 -4.29 -8.95 -46.02
C VAL A 117 -5.60 -8.62 -45.32
N GLN A 118 -6.46 -7.79 -45.92
CA GLN A 118 -7.75 -7.44 -45.36
C GLN A 118 -8.68 -8.67 -45.24
N SER A 119 -8.70 -9.53 -46.25
CA SER A 119 -9.50 -10.76 -46.22
C SER A 119 -9.03 -11.70 -45.11
N LEU A 120 -7.72 -11.96 -45.02
CA LEU A 120 -7.17 -12.82 -43.97
C LEU A 120 -7.38 -12.23 -42.58
N THR A 121 -7.13 -10.93 -42.43
CA THR A 121 -7.33 -10.20 -41.17
C THR A 121 -8.77 -10.31 -40.70
N SER A 122 -9.75 -10.25 -41.61
CA SER A 122 -11.16 -10.37 -41.25
C SER A 122 -11.50 -11.74 -40.64
N ILE A 123 -10.92 -12.82 -41.18
CA ILE A 123 -11.12 -14.20 -40.67
C ILE A 123 -10.52 -14.32 -39.28
N LEU A 124 -9.25 -13.90 -39.13
CA LEU A 124 -8.55 -13.98 -37.85
C LEU A 124 -9.20 -13.11 -36.78
N TYR A 125 -9.66 -11.91 -37.16
CA TYR A 125 -10.32 -10.96 -36.26
C TYR A 125 -11.66 -11.49 -35.74
N GLU A 126 -12.52 -12.04 -36.60
CA GLU A 126 -13.81 -12.56 -36.16
C GLU A 126 -13.65 -13.77 -35.23
N SER A 127 -12.68 -14.65 -35.49
CA SER A 127 -12.33 -15.71 -34.54
C SER A 127 -11.82 -15.15 -33.21
N ALA A 128 -10.90 -14.18 -33.25
CA ALA A 128 -10.33 -13.58 -32.04
C ALA A 128 -11.41 -12.89 -31.20
N LYS A 129 -12.34 -12.19 -31.86
CA LYS A 129 -13.46 -11.48 -31.24
C LYS A 129 -14.45 -12.42 -30.56
N LYS A 130 -14.72 -13.60 -31.13
CA LYS A 130 -15.57 -14.63 -30.51
C LYS A 130 -14.91 -15.25 -29.27
N SER A 131 -13.59 -15.40 -29.30
CA SER A 131 -12.84 -16.10 -28.25
C SER A 131 -12.36 -15.18 -27.13
N ALA A 132 -12.17 -13.89 -27.42
CA ALA A 132 -11.84 -12.88 -26.42
C ALA A 132 -13.05 -12.57 -25.53
N LYS A 133 -12.80 -12.39 -24.24
CA LYS A 133 -13.85 -11.94 -23.31
C LYS A 133 -14.00 -10.43 -23.45
N LEU A 134 -15.24 -9.98 -23.62
CA LEU A 134 -15.58 -8.58 -23.40
C LEU A 134 -15.39 -8.26 -21.93
N VAL A 135 -14.59 -7.24 -21.64
CA VAL A 135 -14.52 -6.69 -20.29
C VAL A 135 -15.84 -6.00 -20.02
N ASN A 136 -16.71 -6.66 -19.27
CA ASN A 136 -17.78 -5.96 -18.58
C ASN A 136 -17.12 -4.86 -17.74
N LYS A 137 -17.53 -3.60 -17.92
CA LYS A 137 -17.06 -2.48 -17.09
C LYS A 137 -16.98 -2.98 -15.66
N MET A 138 -15.78 -3.02 -15.07
CA MET A 138 -15.64 -3.47 -13.68
C MET A 138 -16.71 -2.74 -12.89
N PRO A 139 -17.59 -3.46 -12.17
CA PRO A 139 -18.63 -2.82 -11.38
C PRO A 139 -17.91 -1.80 -10.50
N HIS A 140 -18.37 -0.54 -10.53
CA HIS A 140 -17.74 0.52 -9.75
C HIS A 140 -17.53 0.01 -8.34
N ARG A 141 -16.28 -0.36 -8.01
CA ARG A 141 -15.96 -0.97 -6.73
C ARG A 141 -16.45 0.03 -5.70
N LYS A 142 -17.44 -0.36 -4.87
CA LYS A 142 -18.02 0.53 -3.86
C LYS A 142 -16.83 1.14 -3.13
N ILE A 143 -16.62 2.45 -3.33
CA ILE A 143 -15.50 3.14 -2.68
C ILE A 143 -15.82 3.04 -1.20
N ILE A 144 -15.15 2.12 -0.51
CA ILE A 144 -15.22 2.05 0.94
C ILE A 144 -14.71 3.40 1.40
N LYS A 145 -15.61 4.26 1.87
CA LYS A 145 -15.24 5.57 2.39
C LYS A 145 -14.31 5.28 3.57
N SER A 146 -13.03 5.60 3.44
CA SER A 146 -12.09 5.46 4.56
C SER A 146 -12.69 6.22 5.73
N LYS A 147 -12.79 5.58 6.90
CA LYS A 147 -13.25 6.27 8.11
C LYS A 147 -12.42 7.54 8.28
N ARG A 148 -13.08 8.68 8.46
CA ARG A 148 -12.38 9.96 8.67
C ARG A 148 -11.48 9.81 9.89
N LYS A 149 -10.29 10.43 9.84
CA LYS A 149 -9.39 10.41 10.99
C LYS A 149 -10.12 11.01 12.19
N PRO A 150 -10.04 10.40 13.39
CA PRO A 150 -10.83 10.83 14.55
C PRO A 150 -10.58 12.28 14.98
N TRP A 151 -9.37 12.78 14.74
CA TRP A 151 -8.95 14.14 15.05
C TRP A 151 -9.34 15.17 13.98
N PHE A 152 -9.86 14.75 12.82
CA PHE A 152 -10.17 15.64 11.71
C PHE A 152 -11.53 16.33 11.93
N SER A 153 -11.48 17.52 12.53
CA SER A 153 -12.66 18.33 12.85
C SER A 153 -13.28 19.03 11.64
N ASP A 154 -14.51 19.54 11.80
CA ASP A 154 -15.18 20.33 10.78
C ASP A 154 -14.39 21.59 10.41
N SER A 155 -13.74 22.24 11.39
CA SER A 155 -12.82 23.35 11.13
C SER A 155 -11.67 22.97 10.17
N CYS A 156 -11.10 21.77 10.30
CA CYS A 156 -10.10 21.27 9.35
C CYS A 156 -10.70 21.04 7.97
N ASN A 157 -11.94 20.56 7.92
CA ASN A 157 -12.66 20.31 6.67
C ASN A 157 -12.97 21.62 5.92
N ASP A 158 -13.39 22.66 6.63
CA ASP A 158 -13.72 23.95 6.02
C ASP A 158 -12.47 24.64 5.48
N LEU A 159 -11.37 24.64 6.24
CA LEU A 159 -10.07 25.10 5.73
C LEU A 159 -9.62 24.30 4.51
N ARG A 160 -9.86 22.99 4.47
CA ARG A 160 -9.56 22.15 3.29
C ARG A 160 -10.38 22.58 2.08
N LYS A 161 -11.67 22.89 2.24
CA LYS A 161 -12.51 23.40 1.14
C LYS A 161 -11.97 24.72 0.61
N THR A 162 -11.57 25.64 1.48
CA THR A 162 -10.95 26.93 1.10
C THR A 162 -9.63 26.73 0.37
N VAL A 163 -8.78 25.81 0.80
CA VAL A 163 -7.53 25.50 0.08
C VAL A 163 -7.85 25.00 -1.33
N LYS A 164 -8.82 24.09 -1.47
CA LYS A 164 -9.23 23.56 -2.79
C LYS A 164 -9.85 24.61 -3.70
N SER A 165 -10.59 25.59 -3.17
CA SER A 165 -11.14 26.66 -4.00
C SER A 165 -10.03 27.56 -4.55
N TYR A 166 -9.06 27.95 -3.73
CA TYR A 166 -7.90 28.71 -4.20
C TYR A 166 -6.98 27.91 -5.12
N GLU A 167 -6.83 26.61 -4.91
CA GLU A 167 -6.09 25.72 -5.83
C GLU A 167 -6.69 25.76 -7.24
N LYS A 168 -8.02 25.67 -7.34
CA LYS A 168 -8.72 25.82 -8.64
C LYS A 168 -8.48 27.18 -9.27
N LEU A 169 -8.47 28.26 -8.49
CA LEU A 169 -8.20 29.62 -8.99
C LEU A 169 -6.75 29.78 -9.47
N VAL A 170 -5.78 29.24 -8.74
CA VAL A 170 -4.36 29.26 -9.14
C VAL A 170 -4.15 28.47 -10.43
N ASN A 171 -4.80 27.31 -10.57
CA ASN A 171 -4.71 26.51 -11.79
C ASN A 171 -5.37 27.22 -12.99
N LYS A 172 -6.49 27.93 -12.76
CA LYS A 172 -7.18 28.70 -13.81
C LYS A 172 -6.42 29.97 -14.20
N PHE A 173 -5.75 30.61 -13.24
CA PHE A 173 -5.06 31.89 -13.40
C PHE A 173 -3.63 31.84 -12.82
N PRO A 174 -2.69 31.15 -13.49
CA PRO A 174 -1.39 30.81 -12.93
C PRO A 174 -0.50 32.02 -12.60
N TYR A 175 -0.65 33.12 -13.35
CA TYR A 175 0.13 34.34 -13.20
C TYR A 175 -0.47 35.35 -12.21
N ASN A 176 -1.67 35.09 -11.68
CA ASN A 176 -2.29 35.98 -10.70
C ASN A 176 -1.63 35.81 -9.32
N ASN A 177 -0.80 36.77 -8.94
CA ASN A 177 -0.04 36.74 -7.69
C ASN A 177 -0.96 36.73 -6.44
N THR A 178 -2.12 37.37 -6.49
CA THR A 178 -3.07 37.45 -5.37
C THR A 178 -3.65 36.08 -5.02
N TYR A 179 -4.03 35.28 -6.03
CA TYR A 179 -4.53 33.92 -5.81
C TYR A 179 -3.44 32.99 -5.29
N ARG A 180 -2.20 33.12 -5.79
CA ARG A 180 -1.05 32.36 -5.27
C ARG A 180 -0.78 32.67 -3.81
N LYS A 181 -0.70 33.95 -3.43
CA LYS A 181 -0.49 34.37 -2.03
C LYS A 181 -1.61 33.85 -1.12
N SER A 182 -2.87 33.98 -1.55
CA SER A 182 -4.02 33.47 -0.80
C SER A 182 -3.98 31.95 -0.64
N PHE A 183 -3.66 31.21 -1.70
CA PHE A 183 -3.52 29.75 -1.66
C PHE A 183 -2.48 29.30 -0.63
N TYR A 184 -1.26 29.84 -0.67
CA TYR A 184 -0.20 29.47 0.26
C TYR A 184 -0.53 29.86 1.70
N SER A 185 -1.15 31.02 1.91
CA SER A 185 -1.63 31.45 3.23
C SER A 185 -2.67 30.48 3.81
N CYS A 186 -3.73 30.17 3.04
CA CYS A 186 -4.76 29.22 3.45
C CYS A 186 -4.21 27.81 3.65
N ARG A 187 -3.29 27.35 2.79
CA ARG A 187 -2.63 26.04 2.92
C ARG A 187 -1.81 25.95 4.20
N SER A 188 -1.09 27.02 4.55
CA SER A 188 -0.34 27.10 5.81
C SER A 188 -1.27 27.04 7.02
N LYS A 189 -2.36 27.82 7.02
CA LYS A 189 -3.39 27.80 8.08
C LYS A 189 -4.01 26.41 8.24
N TYR A 190 -4.39 25.76 7.13
CA TYR A 190 -4.90 24.39 7.12
C TYR A 190 -3.92 23.40 7.75
N ARG A 191 -2.64 23.43 7.35
CA ARG A 191 -1.62 22.54 7.92
C ARG A 191 -1.47 22.73 9.43
N ARG A 192 -1.46 23.98 9.91
CA ARG A 192 -1.38 24.29 11.35
C ARG A 192 -2.61 23.78 12.10
N ALA A 193 -3.81 24.00 11.55
CA ALA A 193 -5.06 23.53 12.15
C ALA A 193 -5.09 22.00 12.28
N CYS A 194 -4.68 21.27 11.23
CA CYS A 194 -4.59 19.81 11.29
C CYS A 194 -3.59 19.34 12.36
N LYS A 195 -2.38 19.93 12.41
CA LYS A 195 -1.39 19.59 13.46
C LYS A 195 -1.90 19.89 14.86
N LYS A 196 -2.60 21.02 15.06
CA LYS A 196 -3.19 21.38 16.35
C LYS A 196 -4.26 20.38 16.75
N ALA A 197 -5.19 20.05 15.85
CA ALA A 197 -6.26 19.09 16.12
C ALA A 197 -5.71 17.69 16.42
N GLU A 198 -4.71 17.25 15.68
CA GLU A 198 -4.01 15.98 15.94
C GLU A 198 -3.36 15.96 17.33
N ARG A 199 -2.63 17.01 17.70
CA ARG A 199 -2.01 17.12 19.04
C ARG A 199 -3.06 17.15 20.15
N SER A 200 -4.11 17.93 20.01
CA SER A 200 -5.20 18.00 21.00
C SER A 200 -5.86 16.64 21.18
N TYR A 201 -6.06 15.89 20.11
CA TYR A 201 -6.61 14.53 20.19
C TYR A 201 -5.66 13.56 20.90
N LYS A 202 -4.36 13.58 20.58
CA LYS A 202 -3.36 12.74 21.26
C LYS A 202 -3.30 13.06 22.75
N ASN A 203 -3.23 14.35 23.10
CA ASN A 203 -3.22 14.80 24.49
C ASN A 203 -4.49 14.35 25.23
N LYS A 204 -5.67 14.48 24.60
CA LYS A 204 -6.92 14.00 25.17
C LYS A 204 -6.87 12.50 25.48
N ILE A 205 -6.38 11.67 24.54
CA ILE A 205 -6.23 10.23 24.79
C ILE A 205 -5.23 9.98 25.91
N CYS A 206 -4.08 10.66 25.94
CA CYS A 206 -3.10 10.49 27.01
C CYS A 206 -3.70 10.83 28.38
N SER A 207 -4.46 11.92 28.49
CA SER A 207 -5.18 12.28 29.72
C SER A 207 -6.23 11.22 30.10
N GLU A 208 -6.97 10.68 29.14
CA GLU A 208 -7.92 9.58 29.38
C GLU A 208 -7.22 8.29 29.83
N ILE A 209 -6.03 8.01 29.30
CA ILE A 209 -5.21 6.86 29.72
C ILE A 209 -4.79 7.06 31.16
N SER A 210 -4.16 8.19 31.51
CA SER A 210 -3.72 8.50 32.88
C SER A 210 -4.87 8.39 33.91
N ALA A 211 -6.09 8.80 33.53
CA ALA A 211 -7.25 8.72 34.41
C ALA A 211 -7.82 7.30 34.61
N ASN A 212 -7.49 6.36 33.72
CA ASN A 212 -8.07 5.01 33.68
C ASN A 212 -7.05 3.87 33.91
N VAL A 213 -5.77 4.19 34.15
CA VAL A 213 -4.68 3.20 34.36
C VAL A 213 -5.07 2.11 35.36
N ASN A 214 -5.69 2.49 36.47
CA ASN A 214 -5.99 1.60 37.58
C ASN A 214 -7.47 1.15 37.68
N LYS A 215 -8.31 1.54 36.70
CA LYS A 215 -9.77 1.34 36.79
C LYS A 215 -10.28 0.20 35.92
N ASP A 216 -9.87 0.19 34.65
CA ASP A 216 -10.29 -0.83 33.69
C ASP A 216 -9.16 -1.12 32.67
N PRO A 217 -8.50 -2.28 32.79
CA PRO A 217 -7.48 -2.71 31.86
C PRO A 217 -7.97 -2.72 30.40
N LYS A 218 -9.24 -3.05 30.15
CA LYS A 218 -9.78 -3.17 28.78
C LYS A 218 -9.90 -1.80 28.12
N THR A 219 -10.41 -0.81 28.85
CA THR A 219 -10.49 0.58 28.36
C THR A 219 -9.11 1.17 28.12
N PHE A 220 -8.15 0.90 29.01
CA PHE A 220 -6.75 1.30 28.83
C PHE A 220 -6.18 0.78 27.50
N TRP A 221 -6.26 -0.53 27.25
CA TRP A 221 -5.72 -1.13 26.03
C TRP A 221 -6.43 -0.62 24.76
N ASN A 222 -7.74 -0.38 24.83
CA ASN A 222 -8.48 0.21 23.71
C ASN A 222 -8.03 1.65 23.39
N LEU A 223 -7.72 2.46 24.41
CA LEU A 223 -7.20 3.81 24.23
C LEU A 223 -5.78 3.80 23.66
N LEU A 224 -4.92 2.91 24.17
CA LEU A 224 -3.57 2.72 23.67
C LEU A 224 -3.58 2.27 22.21
N GLN A 225 -4.48 1.36 21.84
CA GLN A 225 -4.66 0.94 20.45
C GLN A 225 -5.04 2.10 19.52
N LYS A 226 -5.84 3.07 19.99
CA LYS A 226 -6.18 4.27 19.20
C LYS A 226 -4.97 5.14 18.90
N LEU A 227 -3.96 5.16 19.78
CA LEU A 227 -2.67 5.83 19.53
C LEU A 227 -1.81 5.01 18.54
N SER A 228 -1.71 3.70 18.73
CA SER A 228 -0.88 2.81 17.89
C SER A 228 -1.35 2.74 16.43
N LYS A 229 -2.66 2.72 16.16
CA LYS A 229 -3.19 2.69 14.79
C LYS A 229 -2.89 3.97 13.99
N SER A 230 -2.44 5.03 14.66
CA SER A 230 -1.97 6.24 13.98
C SER A 230 -0.53 6.12 13.45
N CYS A 231 0.24 5.12 13.90
CA CYS A 231 1.60 4.81 13.47
C CYS A 231 1.65 3.44 12.79
N ASN A 232 0.89 3.26 11.70
CA ASN A 232 1.07 2.14 10.77
C ASN A 232 2.20 2.43 9.76
N ASN A 233 3.28 3.10 10.19
CA ASN A 233 4.49 3.07 9.37
C ASN A 233 5.09 1.68 9.58
N GLU A 234 5.40 1.00 8.47
CA GLU A 234 6.12 -0.28 8.43
C GLU A 234 7.54 -0.20 9.02
N ASP A 235 7.95 0.98 9.48
CA ASP A 235 9.11 1.19 10.33
C ASP A 235 8.76 0.79 11.78
N SER A 236 8.57 -0.50 12.02
CA SER A 236 8.77 -1.01 13.37
C SER A 236 10.23 -0.73 13.71
N VAL A 237 10.49 0.33 14.47
CA VAL A 237 11.80 0.57 15.06
C VAL A 237 12.12 -0.69 15.85
N GLN A 238 13.02 -1.52 15.33
CA GLN A 238 13.60 -2.64 16.06
C GLN A 238 14.41 -2.01 17.18
N PHE A 239 13.76 -1.76 18.31
CA PHE A 239 14.49 -1.46 19.53
C PHE A 239 15.27 -2.71 19.88
N ALA A 240 16.60 -2.63 19.82
CA ALA A 240 17.45 -3.74 20.26
C ALA A 240 17.13 -4.00 21.73
N GLN A 241 16.72 -5.23 22.04
CA GLN A 241 16.32 -5.65 23.39
C GLN A 241 17.39 -5.29 24.43
N ASP A 242 18.65 -5.34 24.03
CA ASP A 242 19.82 -5.04 24.85
C ASP A 242 19.94 -3.55 25.22
N GLU A 243 19.57 -2.64 24.32
CA GLU A 243 19.57 -1.19 24.61
C GLU A 243 18.48 -0.85 25.64
N PHE A 244 17.32 -1.48 25.50
CA PHE A 244 16.20 -1.34 26.43
C PHE A 244 16.59 -1.87 27.83
N ILE A 245 17.17 -3.07 27.89
CA ILE A 245 17.65 -3.67 29.15
C ILE A 245 18.74 -2.80 29.79
N SER A 246 19.69 -2.29 29.01
CA SER A 246 20.79 -1.44 29.49
C SER A 246 20.28 -0.13 30.10
N TYR A 247 19.32 0.53 29.45
CA TYR A 247 18.69 1.74 29.95
C TYR A 247 18.00 1.52 31.30
N PHE A 248 17.21 0.46 31.44
CA PHE A 248 16.50 0.15 32.69
C PHE A 248 17.42 -0.36 33.80
N LYS A 249 18.50 -1.07 33.47
CA LYS A 249 19.55 -1.41 34.45
C LYS A 249 20.20 -0.15 35.01
N LYS A 250 20.46 0.87 34.18
CA LYS A 250 21.03 2.15 34.62
C LYS A 250 20.10 2.94 35.56
N LEU A 251 18.79 2.96 35.26
CA LEU A 251 17.78 3.60 36.09
C LEU A 251 17.62 2.96 37.48
N ASN A 252 17.87 1.65 37.59
CA ASN A 252 17.69 0.91 38.84
C ASN A 252 18.95 0.83 39.71
N LYS A 253 20.06 1.47 39.33
CA LYS A 253 21.32 1.49 40.10
C LYS A 253 21.29 2.41 41.33
N THR A 254 20.21 3.16 41.57
CA THR A 254 20.12 4.07 42.71
C THR A 254 19.51 3.36 43.91
N ASP A 255 20.33 3.29 44.97
CA ASP A 255 20.14 2.81 46.33
C ASP A 255 20.13 1.29 46.55
N GLU A 256 21.25 0.82 47.12
CA GLU A 256 21.53 -0.54 47.60
C GLU A 256 20.71 -0.92 48.84
N SER A 257 19.86 -0.04 49.37
CA SER A 257 18.96 -0.40 50.47
C SER A 257 17.70 -1.06 49.92
N PHE A 258 17.57 -2.38 50.11
CA PHE A 258 16.30 -3.07 49.93
C PHE A 258 15.22 -2.38 50.77
N ASN A 259 14.12 -1.99 50.11
CA ASN A 259 12.96 -1.44 50.83
C ASN A 259 12.35 -2.58 51.69
N PRO A 260 11.90 -2.32 52.93
CA PRO A 260 11.24 -3.31 53.81
C PRO A 260 10.11 -4.12 53.15
N PHE A 261 9.44 -3.56 52.14
CA PHE A 261 8.45 -4.26 51.33
C PHE A 261 9.07 -5.36 50.44
N GLN A 262 10.26 -5.13 49.90
CA GLN A 262 11.01 -6.09 49.08
C GLN A 262 11.49 -7.27 49.92
N GLU A 263 11.95 -7.04 51.15
CA GLU A 263 12.28 -8.11 52.10
C GLU A 263 11.06 -8.97 52.44
N LYS A 264 9.88 -8.34 52.59
CA LYS A 264 8.64 -9.07 52.89
C LYS A 264 8.19 -9.95 51.72
N ILE A 265 8.32 -9.49 50.48
CA ILE A 265 8.00 -10.28 49.29
C ILE A 265 8.98 -11.44 49.13
N LEU A 266 10.28 -11.19 49.30
CA LEU A 266 11.31 -12.24 49.23
C LEU A 266 11.04 -13.34 50.27
N LYS A 267 10.77 -12.96 51.53
CA LYS A 267 10.41 -13.92 52.58
C LYS A 267 9.15 -14.72 52.26
N ASN A 268 8.11 -14.08 51.71
CA ASN A 268 6.88 -14.80 51.32
C ASN A 268 7.14 -15.81 50.18
N PHE A 269 8.00 -15.47 49.22
CA PHE A 269 8.38 -16.39 48.15
C PHE A 269 9.22 -17.55 48.65
N GLU A 270 10.18 -17.30 49.54
CA GLU A 270 10.98 -18.34 50.20
C GLU A 270 10.05 -19.32 50.95
N THR A 271 9.08 -18.81 51.72
CA THR A 271 8.12 -19.68 52.42
C THR A 271 7.24 -20.50 51.48
N LEU A 272 6.77 -19.91 50.37
CA LEU A 272 5.96 -20.63 49.37
C LEU A 272 6.78 -21.71 48.65
N PHE A 273 8.07 -21.45 48.44
CA PHE A 273 8.97 -22.40 47.79
C PHE A 273 9.32 -23.57 48.71
N ASP A 274 9.58 -23.29 49.99
CA ASP A 274 9.80 -24.32 51.01
C ASP A 274 8.56 -25.20 51.20
N ASP A 275 7.37 -24.61 51.19
CA ASP A 275 6.10 -25.36 51.25
C ASP A 275 5.87 -26.21 50.00
N PHE A 276 6.27 -25.70 48.83
CA PHE A 276 6.21 -26.46 47.57
C PHE A 276 7.18 -27.66 47.58
N GLN A 277 8.41 -27.48 48.10
CA GLN A 277 9.37 -28.57 48.26
C GLN A 277 8.94 -29.61 49.30
N LYS A 278 8.30 -29.19 50.39
CA LYS A 278 7.76 -30.11 51.42
C LYS A 278 6.56 -30.92 50.93
N ASN A 279 5.74 -30.35 50.04
CA ASN A 279 4.51 -31.00 49.56
C ASN A 279 4.68 -31.86 48.30
N ASN A 280 5.77 -31.72 47.54
CA ASN A 280 6.04 -32.55 46.36
C ASN A 280 6.80 -33.84 46.70
N ARG A 281 6.05 -34.91 46.99
CA ARG A 281 6.53 -36.31 47.01
C ARG A 281 6.33 -37.03 45.66
N THR A 282 6.60 -36.38 44.55
CA THR A 282 6.56 -37.04 43.22
C THR A 282 7.92 -36.99 42.56
N ASN A 283 8.57 -38.16 42.52
CA ASN A 283 9.95 -38.40 42.08
C ASN A 283 10.18 -38.29 40.55
N ASP A 284 9.25 -37.73 39.77
CA ASP A 284 9.29 -37.86 38.30
C ASP A 284 9.80 -36.65 37.53
N PHE A 285 10.19 -35.57 38.22
CA PHE A 285 10.89 -34.44 37.59
C PHE A 285 12.14 -34.04 38.41
N GLN A 286 13.07 -34.97 38.56
CA GLN A 286 14.43 -34.69 39.03
C GLN A 286 15.36 -34.23 37.89
N GLU A 287 14.95 -33.24 37.11
CA GLU A 287 15.93 -32.31 36.56
C GLU A 287 15.99 -31.12 37.53
N HIS A 288 16.99 -31.18 38.40
CA HIS A 288 17.23 -30.27 39.51
C HIS A 288 17.42 -28.82 39.01
N ILE A 289 16.32 -28.06 38.92
CA ILE A 289 16.42 -26.60 38.97
C ILE A 289 16.92 -26.25 40.37
N LYS A 290 18.16 -25.79 40.44
CA LYS A 290 18.78 -25.47 41.73
C LYS A 290 18.14 -24.20 42.28
N THR A 291 17.98 -24.09 43.60
CA THR A 291 17.53 -22.86 44.26
C THR A 291 18.37 -21.65 43.83
N SER A 292 19.66 -21.85 43.58
CA SER A 292 20.55 -20.83 43.01
C SER A 292 20.13 -20.34 41.62
N GLU A 293 19.57 -21.20 40.77
CA GLU A 293 19.10 -20.84 39.42
C GLU A 293 17.80 -20.06 39.47
N ILE A 294 16.90 -20.40 40.40
CA ILE A 294 15.65 -19.65 40.62
C ILE A 294 15.97 -18.29 41.24
N VAL A 295 16.82 -18.25 42.28
CA VAL A 295 17.28 -17.00 42.88
C VAL A 295 17.98 -16.13 41.84
N LYS A 296 18.79 -16.71 40.95
CA LYS A 296 19.42 -16.02 39.82
C LYS A 296 18.40 -15.50 38.80
N ALA A 297 17.43 -16.31 38.38
CA ALA A 297 16.38 -15.90 37.45
C ALA A 297 15.47 -14.81 38.06
N ILE A 298 15.23 -14.85 39.37
CA ILE A 298 14.47 -13.84 40.11
C ILE A 298 15.31 -12.57 40.23
N THR A 299 16.57 -12.62 40.65
CA THR A 299 17.42 -11.42 40.75
C THR A 299 17.74 -10.79 39.40
N GLU A 300 17.90 -11.59 38.34
CA GLU A 300 18.14 -11.11 36.98
C GLU A 300 16.84 -10.68 36.27
N GLY A 301 15.69 -11.29 36.61
CA GLY A 301 14.37 -11.00 36.05
C GLY A 301 13.55 -9.94 36.79
N TYR A 302 13.83 -9.68 38.08
CA TYR A 302 13.13 -8.67 38.89
C TYR A 302 13.20 -7.23 38.37
N PRO A 303 14.25 -6.77 37.67
CA PRO A 303 14.26 -5.44 37.06
C PRO A 303 13.12 -5.23 36.06
N LEU A 304 12.59 -6.30 35.44
CA LEU A 304 11.44 -6.27 34.52
C LEU A 304 10.08 -6.24 35.25
N LEU A 305 9.99 -6.79 36.46
CA LEU A 305 8.79 -6.69 37.31
C LEU A 305 8.69 -5.31 37.99
N ARG A 306 9.83 -4.70 38.37
CA ARG A 306 9.92 -3.32 38.91
C ARG A 306 9.34 -2.26 37.96
N THR A 307 9.38 -2.50 36.65
CA THR A 307 8.81 -1.60 35.62
C THR A 307 7.29 -1.66 35.52
N TRP A 308 6.65 -2.76 35.93
CA TRP A 308 5.19 -2.89 35.87
C TRP A 308 4.49 -2.16 37.02
N GLU A 309 5.00 -2.23 38.25
CA GLU A 309 4.38 -1.55 39.41
C GLU A 309 4.63 -0.03 39.43
N ASN A 310 5.81 0.45 39.02
CA ASN A 310 6.10 1.88 38.93
C ASN A 310 5.33 2.59 37.79
N CYS A 311 4.79 1.84 36.83
CA CYS A 311 3.86 2.36 35.82
C CYS A 311 2.39 2.35 36.29
N LEU A 312 2.05 1.65 37.38
CA LEU A 312 0.70 1.58 37.94
C LEU A 312 0.48 2.58 39.11
N ILE A 313 1.54 3.13 39.71
CA ILE A 313 1.47 4.03 40.89
C ILE A 313 1.83 5.51 40.56
N LYS A 314 1.93 5.90 39.28
CA LYS A 314 1.98 7.31 38.85
C LYS A 314 0.82 7.67 37.93
#